data_AF-H8GWQ7-F1
#
_entry.id   AF-H8GWQ7-F1
#
_cell.length_a   1.000
_cell.length_b   1.000
_cell.length_c   1.000
_cell.angle_alpha   90.00
_cell.angle_beta   90.00
_cell.angle_gamma   90.00
#
_symmetry.space_group_name_H-M   'P 1'
#
loop_
_entity.id
_entity.type
_entity.pdbx_description
1 polymer ?
#
loop_
_entity_poly.entity_id
_entity_poly.type
_entity_poly.pdbx_seq_one_letter_code
_entity_poly.pdbx_strand_id
1 'polypeptide(L)'
;MRLATAFDEIEPLGDPRVRDNEAYLGLLLLSRVVVRLGDFSPVPPEVIAGLYTADFAYLQGLYLELNTALSLSPAAAPLSPPTVPAAPPAATPSGGTVETTCPHCGTDLLLDLSGA
;
A
#
# COMPACT_ATOMS: atom_id res chain seq x y z
N MET A 1 10.67 -17.43 -9.10
CA MET A 1 9.37 -16.73 -8.92
C MET A 1 9.30 -15.57 -9.91
N ARG A 2 8.11 -15.08 -10.29
CA ARG A 2 7.92 -13.80 -10.98
C ARG A 2 7.38 -12.76 -10.00
N LEU A 3 7.44 -11.48 -10.37
CA LEU A 3 6.68 -10.45 -9.65
C LEU A 3 5.17 -10.73 -9.77
N ALA A 4 4.44 -10.39 -8.71
CA ALA A 4 2.99 -10.37 -8.70
C ALA A 4 2.47 -9.16 -9.48
N THR A 5 1.30 -9.32 -10.09
CA THR A 5 0.47 -8.22 -10.56
C THR A 5 -0.63 -7.96 -9.53
N ALA A 6 -1.22 -6.77 -9.54
CA ALA A 6 -2.40 -6.50 -8.70
C ALA A 6 -3.58 -7.47 -8.96
N PHE A 7 -3.62 -8.11 -10.14
CA PHE A 7 -4.61 -9.16 -10.45
C PHE A 7 -4.32 -10.49 -9.73
N ASP A 8 -3.04 -10.83 -9.51
CA ASP A 8 -2.65 -12.03 -8.76
C ASP A 8 -3.02 -11.96 -7.28
N GLU A 9 -3.00 -10.75 -6.70
CA GLU A 9 -3.42 -10.47 -5.32
C GLU A 9 -4.95 -10.47 -5.18
N ILE A 10 -5.68 -9.93 -6.16
CA ILE A 10 -7.13 -9.69 -6.06
C ILE A 10 -7.97 -10.89 -6.53
N GLU A 11 -7.58 -11.61 -7.59
CA GLU A 11 -8.39 -12.73 -8.11
C GLU A 11 -8.61 -13.88 -7.09
N PRO A 12 -7.62 -14.30 -6.27
CA PRO A 12 -7.82 -15.34 -5.24
C PRO A 12 -8.88 -15.01 -4.19
N LEU A 13 -9.16 -13.74 -3.92
CA LEU A 13 -10.23 -13.31 -3.00
C LEU A 13 -11.62 -13.74 -3.51
N GLY A 14 -11.72 -14.04 -4.80
CA GLY A 14 -12.89 -14.65 -5.43
C GLY A 14 -13.10 -16.14 -5.11
N ASP A 15 -12.11 -16.87 -4.61
CA ASP A 15 -12.23 -18.31 -4.30
C ASP A 15 -13.03 -18.51 -2.98
N PRO A 16 -14.09 -19.36 -2.96
CA PRO A 16 -14.83 -19.64 -1.74
C PRO A 16 -13.95 -20.08 -0.56
N ARG A 17 -12.89 -20.86 -0.81
CA ARG A 17 -11.98 -21.35 0.24
C ARG A 17 -11.21 -20.23 0.93
N VAL A 18 -10.92 -19.14 0.21
CA VAL A 18 -10.26 -17.94 0.76
C VAL A 18 -11.23 -17.10 1.58
N ARG A 19 -12.52 -17.05 1.20
CA ARG A 19 -13.56 -16.37 1.98
C ARG A 19 -13.92 -17.14 3.26
N ASP A 20 -13.93 -18.47 3.19
CA ASP A 20 -14.17 -19.34 4.34
C ASP A 20 -12.94 -19.41 5.27
N ASN A 21 -11.73 -19.26 4.72
CA ASN A 21 -10.47 -19.20 5.47
C ASN A 21 -9.37 -18.47 4.68
N GLU A 22 -9.03 -17.25 5.11
CA GLU A 22 -8.03 -16.38 4.47
C GLU A 22 -6.64 -17.02 4.34
N ALA A 23 -6.29 -18.03 5.16
CA ALA A 23 -5.03 -18.75 5.05
C ALA A 23 -4.83 -19.47 3.69
N TYR A 24 -5.91 -19.71 2.92
CA TYR A 24 -5.78 -20.21 1.54
C TYR A 24 -5.22 -19.18 0.55
N LEU A 25 -5.23 -17.88 0.87
CA LEU A 25 -4.74 -16.82 -0.01
C LEU A 25 -3.28 -17.05 -0.39
N GLY A 26 -2.41 -17.31 0.59
CA GLY A 26 -0.98 -17.56 0.36
C GLY A 26 -0.69 -18.79 -0.51
N LEU A 27 -1.53 -19.84 -0.43
CA LEU A 27 -1.41 -21.03 -1.28
C LEU A 27 -1.70 -20.70 -2.75
N LEU A 28 -2.81 -20.00 -3.02
CA LEU A 28 -3.22 -19.62 -4.37
C LEU A 28 -2.29 -18.55 -4.98
N LEU A 29 -1.85 -17.59 -4.16
CA LEU A 29 -0.92 -16.53 -4.56
C LEU A 29 0.43 -17.12 -4.98
N LEU A 30 1.03 -17.99 -4.15
CA LEU A 30 2.30 -18.66 -4.49
C LEU A 30 2.17 -19.54 -5.74
N SER A 31 1.06 -20.28 -5.91
CA SER A 31 0.81 -21.08 -7.13
C SER A 31 0.84 -20.24 -8.42
N ARG A 32 0.41 -18.97 -8.37
CA ARG A 32 0.38 -18.06 -9.53
C ARG A 32 1.75 -17.48 -9.90
N VAL A 33 2.62 -17.26 -8.92
CA VAL A 33 3.89 -16.52 -9.08
C VAL A 33 5.13 -17.42 -9.04
N VAL A 34 5.04 -18.63 -8.51
CA VAL A 34 6.08 -19.65 -8.64
C VAL A 34 6.01 -20.27 -10.04
N VAL A 35 6.75 -19.67 -10.98
CA VAL A 35 6.81 -20.07 -12.40
C VAL A 35 7.18 -21.56 -12.60
N ARG A 36 8.04 -22.11 -11.74
CA ARG A 36 8.44 -23.52 -11.74
C ARG A 36 8.88 -23.94 -10.33
N LEU A 37 8.58 -25.18 -9.95
CA LEU A 37 9.10 -25.84 -8.76
C LEU A 37 9.38 -27.32 -9.09
N GLY A 38 10.66 -27.68 -9.20
CA GLY A 38 11.06 -28.97 -9.78
C GLY A 38 10.51 -29.14 -11.20
N ASP A 39 9.79 -30.24 -11.42
CA ASP A 39 9.15 -30.55 -12.71
C ASP A 39 7.81 -29.81 -12.93
N PHE A 40 7.21 -29.24 -11.88
CA PHE A 40 5.92 -28.54 -11.97
C PHE A 40 6.10 -27.15 -12.59
N SER A 41 5.39 -26.87 -13.68
CA SER A 41 5.41 -25.61 -14.44
C SER A 41 4.19 -25.56 -15.39
N PRO A 42 3.05 -24.94 -15.02
CA PRO A 42 2.79 -24.17 -13.80
C PRO A 42 2.79 -25.03 -12.54
N VAL A 43 2.93 -24.39 -11.37
CA VAL A 43 2.91 -25.06 -10.06
C VAL A 43 1.49 -25.05 -9.50
N PRO A 44 0.82 -26.21 -9.36
CA PRO A 44 -0.57 -26.25 -8.89
C PRO A 44 -0.67 -26.00 -7.37
N PRO A 45 -1.81 -25.50 -6.85
CA PRO A 45 -1.98 -25.19 -5.43
C PRO A 45 -1.71 -26.38 -4.50
N GLU A 46 -2.01 -27.60 -4.95
CA GLU A 46 -1.82 -28.85 -4.20
C GLU A 46 -0.34 -29.14 -3.96
N VAL A 47 0.56 -28.72 -4.86
CA VAL A 47 2.01 -28.84 -4.68
C VAL A 47 2.53 -27.83 -3.67
N ILE A 48 1.98 -26.61 -3.64
CA ILE A 48 2.31 -25.61 -2.60
C ILE A 48 1.78 -26.06 -1.22
N ALA A 49 0.57 -26.63 -1.18
CA ALA A 49 -0.04 -27.14 0.06
C ALA A 49 0.64 -28.41 0.60
N GLY A 50 1.35 -29.17 -0.25
CA GLY A 50 2.13 -30.35 0.13
C GLY A 50 3.55 -30.06 0.62
N LEU A 51 3.98 -28.79 0.67
CA LEU A 51 5.31 -28.39 1.15
C LEU A 51 5.45 -28.56 2.67
N TYR A 52 6.69 -28.79 3.15
CA TYR A 52 6.97 -28.64 4.56
C TYR A 52 6.79 -27.18 5.00
N THR A 53 6.39 -26.97 6.25
CA THR A 53 6.10 -25.63 6.81
C THR A 53 7.28 -24.66 6.64
N ALA A 54 8.52 -25.15 6.72
CA ALA A 54 9.73 -24.35 6.48
C ALA A 54 9.87 -23.89 5.02
N ASP A 55 9.58 -24.75 4.05
CA ASP A 55 9.67 -24.42 2.62
C ASP A 55 8.56 -23.47 2.20
N PHE A 56 7.34 -23.66 2.72
CA PHE A 56 6.23 -22.73 2.51
C PHE A 56 6.53 -21.35 3.13
N ALA A 57 7.05 -21.31 4.36
CA ALA A 57 7.47 -20.06 5.00
C ALA A 57 8.62 -19.37 4.22
N TYR A 58 9.58 -20.13 3.70
CA TYR A 58 10.64 -19.61 2.83
C TYR A 58 10.09 -18.99 1.55
N LEU A 59 9.14 -19.66 0.87
CA LEU A 59 8.52 -19.12 -0.34
C LEU A 59 7.68 -17.87 -0.06
N GLN A 60 6.98 -17.78 1.09
CA GLN A 60 6.32 -16.54 1.51
C GLN A 60 7.33 -15.41 1.82
N GLY A 61 8.46 -15.73 2.46
CA GLY A 61 9.53 -14.76 2.70
C GLY A 61 10.12 -14.21 1.40
N LEU A 62 10.43 -15.09 0.45
CA LEU A 62 10.91 -14.75 -0.90
C LEU A 62 9.86 -13.96 -1.70
N TYR A 63 8.57 -14.26 -1.53
CA TYR A 63 7.48 -13.50 -2.13
C TYR A 63 7.47 -12.04 -1.63
N LEU A 64 7.55 -11.87 -0.31
CA LEU A 64 7.62 -10.54 0.30
C LEU A 64 8.88 -9.80 -0.13
N GLU A 65 10.05 -10.44 -0.11
CA GLU A 65 11.31 -9.82 -0.57
C GLU A 65 11.18 -9.28 -2.00
N LEU A 66 10.77 -10.12 -2.95
CA LEU A 66 10.68 -9.74 -4.37
C LEU A 66 9.65 -8.65 -4.65
N ASN A 67 8.49 -8.66 -3.97
CA ASN A 67 7.40 -7.73 -4.25
C ASN A 67 7.43 -6.47 -3.36
N THR A 68 8.19 -6.46 -2.26
CA THR A 68 8.38 -5.26 -1.42
C THR A 68 9.70 -4.54 -1.64
N ALA A 69 10.73 -5.15 -2.25
CA ALA A 69 12.02 -4.49 -2.49
C ALA A 69 11.93 -3.16 -3.27
N LEU A 70 10.89 -2.97 -4.09
CA LEU A 70 10.66 -1.72 -4.83
C LEU A 70 10.11 -0.57 -3.96
N SER A 71 9.64 -0.81 -2.73
CA SER A 71 9.14 0.23 -1.82
C SER A 71 10.23 0.87 -0.95
N LEU A 72 11.46 0.32 -0.96
CA LEU A 72 12.60 0.80 -0.15
C LEU A 72 13.66 1.55 -0.97
N SER A 73 13.23 2.51 -1.78
CA SER A 73 14.12 3.52 -2.35
C SER A 73 13.54 4.94 -2.26
N PRO A 74 13.95 5.74 -1.25
CA PRO A 74 13.81 7.20 -1.27
C PRO A 74 14.83 7.89 -2.21
N ALA A 75 15.55 7.13 -3.04
CA ALA A 75 16.64 7.63 -3.90
C ALA A 75 16.18 7.81 -5.37
N ALA A 76 15.03 8.49 -5.57
CA ALA A 76 14.49 8.76 -6.91
C ALA A 76 14.19 10.25 -7.21
N ALA A 77 14.57 11.19 -6.34
CA ALA A 77 15.18 12.49 -6.71
C ALA A 77 15.40 13.40 -5.48
N PRO A 78 16.57 14.07 -5.37
CA PRO A 78 16.66 15.34 -4.67
C PRO A 78 16.10 16.46 -5.57
N LEU A 79 14.78 16.43 -5.83
CA LEU A 79 14.10 17.64 -6.31
C LEU A 79 14.07 18.62 -5.14
N SER A 80 15.04 19.54 -5.11
CA SER A 80 14.87 20.82 -4.45
C SER A 80 13.50 21.37 -4.86
N PRO A 81 12.66 21.83 -3.93
CA PRO A 81 11.39 22.46 -4.31
C PRO A 81 11.71 23.61 -5.26
N PRO A 82 10.90 23.84 -6.32
CA PRO A 82 11.09 25.01 -7.15
C PRO A 82 11.00 26.24 -6.24
N THR A 83 12.06 27.05 -6.20
CA THR A 83 12.05 28.31 -5.47
C THR A 83 11.05 29.24 -6.14
N VAL A 84 9.80 29.19 -5.68
CA VAL A 84 8.74 30.07 -6.14
C VAL A 84 9.18 31.50 -5.84
N PRO A 85 9.35 32.37 -6.85
CA PRO A 85 9.70 33.76 -6.57
C PRO A 85 8.55 34.38 -5.76
N ALA A 86 8.89 35.02 -4.64
CA ALA A 86 7.90 35.56 -3.71
C ALA A 86 6.95 36.52 -4.44
N ALA A 87 5.65 36.19 -4.44
CA ALA A 87 4.64 37.06 -5.01
C ALA A 87 4.54 38.37 -4.21
N PRO A 88 4.32 39.52 -4.88
CA PRO A 88 4.16 40.80 -4.18
C PRO A 88 2.86 40.80 -3.36
N PRO A 89 2.85 41.46 -2.18
CA PRO A 89 1.66 41.53 -1.33
C PRO A 89 0.60 42.46 -1.95
N ALA A 90 -0.68 42.04 -1.90
CA ALA A 90 -1.79 42.81 -2.46
C ALA A 90 -3.05 42.79 -1.56
N ALA A 91 -3.21 43.88 -0.80
CA ALA A 91 -4.45 44.35 -0.16
C ALA A 91 -5.09 43.53 0.99
N THR A 92 -6.03 44.20 1.67
CA THR A 92 -6.64 43.87 2.98
C THR A 92 -8.06 43.27 2.88
N PRO A 93 -8.60 42.64 3.95
CA PRO A 93 -9.86 41.89 3.95
C PRO A 93 -11.10 42.72 4.37
N SER A 94 -12.28 42.08 4.43
CA SER A 94 -13.56 42.69 4.90
C SER A 94 -14.54 41.66 5.54
N GLY A 95 -14.75 41.68 6.87
CA GLY A 95 -15.93 41.11 7.59
C GLY A 95 -15.78 39.71 8.25
N GLY A 96 -16.77 39.28 9.07
CA GLY A 96 -16.71 38.15 10.05
C GLY A 96 -17.91 37.16 10.08
N THR A 97 -17.89 35.95 10.67
CA THR A 97 -16.97 35.38 11.69
C THR A 97 -16.78 33.84 11.56
N VAL A 98 -15.55 33.32 11.78
CA VAL A 98 -15.05 31.91 11.73
C VAL A 98 -14.84 31.34 13.13
N GLU A 99 -15.12 30.05 13.37
CA GLU A 99 -14.91 29.37 14.65
C GLU A 99 -13.91 28.19 14.55
N THR A 100 -13.02 28.01 15.53
CA THR A 100 -11.96 26.99 15.50
C THR A 100 -11.39 26.63 16.89
N THR A 101 -11.17 25.34 17.15
CA THR A 101 -10.60 24.81 18.41
C THR A 101 -9.07 24.65 18.31
N CYS A 102 -8.33 25.13 19.31
CA CYS A 102 -6.87 25.02 19.33
C CYS A 102 -6.38 23.56 19.55
N PRO A 103 -5.62 22.96 18.62
CA PRO A 103 -5.17 21.55 18.70
C PRO A 103 -4.08 21.27 19.75
N HIS A 104 -3.65 22.28 20.51
CA HIS A 104 -2.64 22.13 21.57
C HIS A 104 -3.21 22.32 22.99
N CYS A 105 -4.36 22.98 23.15
CA CYS A 105 -4.96 23.24 24.47
C CYS A 105 -6.49 23.04 24.56
N GLY A 106 -7.17 22.66 23.47
CA GLY A 106 -8.60 22.32 23.48
C GLY A 106 -9.53 23.49 23.83
N THR A 107 -9.15 24.72 23.44
CA THR A 107 -9.95 25.94 23.66
C THR A 107 -10.53 26.43 22.34
N ASP A 108 -11.81 26.79 22.34
CA ASP A 108 -12.54 27.30 21.16
C ASP A 108 -12.35 28.81 20.97
N LEU A 109 -12.29 29.27 19.71
CA LEU A 109 -11.99 30.65 19.31
C LEU A 109 -12.88 31.10 18.13
N LEU A 110 -13.43 32.32 18.21
CA LEU A 110 -14.24 32.99 17.17
C LEU A 110 -13.51 34.21 16.56
N LEU A 111 -13.50 34.38 15.22
CA LEU A 111 -12.53 35.20 14.46
C LEU A 111 -13.02 35.87 13.15
N ASP A 112 -12.33 36.93 12.70
CA ASP A 112 -12.63 37.89 11.61
C ASP A 112 -12.77 37.41 10.12
N LEU A 113 -13.62 36.42 9.76
CA LEU A 113 -14.02 36.07 8.36
C LEU A 113 -15.47 35.50 8.30
N SER A 114 -16.45 35.84 7.44
CA SER A 114 -16.49 36.76 6.27
C SER A 114 -17.87 37.43 5.96
N GLY A 115 -18.94 37.26 6.76
CA GLY A 115 -20.23 38.00 6.64
C GLY A 115 -21.31 37.44 5.68
N ALA A 116 -21.17 36.18 5.26
CA ALA A 116 -21.99 35.49 4.27
C ALA A 116 -22.04 33.98 4.54
#